data_AF-A0A2V9TEX5-F1
#
_entry.id   AF-A0A2V9TEX5-F1
#
_cell.length_a   1.000
_cell.length_b   1.000
_cell.length_c   1.000
_cell.angle_alpha   90.00
_cell.angle_beta   90.00
_cell.angle_gamma   90.00
#
_symmetry.space_group_name_H-M   'P 1'
#
loop_
_entity.id
_entity.type
_entity.pdbx_description
1 polymer ?
#
loop_
_entity_poly.entity_id
_entity_poly.type
_entity_poly.pdbx_seq_one_letter_code
_entity_poly.pdbx_strand_id
1 'polypeptide(L)' 'MKASELIYDWNEVQRSALRTPDAVLLNDESLRDGLQSPSVRDPSIEEKIHILHLMEA' A
#
# COMPACT_ATOMS: atom_id res chain seq x y z
N MET A 1 18.72 -25.28 30.59
CA MET A 1 18.10 -24.09 29.99
C MET A 1 16.87 -24.55 29.23
N LYS A 2 15.71 -23.93 29.48
CA LYS A 2 14.48 -24.31 28.77
C LYS A 2 14.46 -23.59 27.42
N ALA A 3 14.02 -24.25 26.36
CA ALA A 3 13.98 -23.65 25.01
C ALA A 3 13.17 -22.34 24.95
N SER A 4 12.17 -22.18 25.82
CA SER A 4 11.39 -20.94 25.96
C SER A 4 12.18 -19.73 26.45
N GLU A 5 13.34 -19.94 27.10
CA GLU A 5 14.23 -18.87 27.56
C GLU A 5 15.15 -18.36 26.44
N LEU A 6 15.17 -19.04 25.28
CA LEU A 6 15.95 -18.69 24.09
C LEU A 6 15.13 -18.01 22.99
N ILE A 7 13.81 -18.05 23.08
CA ILE A 7 12.91 -17.54 22.04
C ILE A 7 12.42 -16.17 22.47
N TYR A 8 12.93 -15.13 21.81
CA TYR A 8 12.45 -13.76 21.98
C TYR A 8 11.28 -13.51 21.02
N ASP A 9 10.10 -13.20 21.56
CA ASP A 9 8.90 -12.89 20.76
C ASP A 9 8.90 -11.41 20.31
N TRP A 10 9.36 -11.18 19.08
CA TRP A 10 9.36 -9.86 18.45
C TRP A 10 7.95 -9.29 18.25
N ASN A 11 6.90 -10.10 18.31
CA ASN A 11 5.52 -9.62 18.17
C ASN A 11 5.09 -8.81 19.40
N GLU A 12 5.66 -9.07 20.59
CA GLU A 12 5.33 -8.27 21.79
C GLU A 12 5.81 -6.82 21.69
N VAL A 13 6.92 -6.59 20.98
CA VAL A 13 7.52 -5.24 20.81
C VAL A 13 6.61 -4.30 20.01
N GLN A 14 5.79 -4.85 19.10
CA GLN A 14 4.93 -4.04 18.22
C GLN A 14 3.45 -3.98 18.65
N ARG A 15 3.01 -4.78 19.64
CA ARG A 15 1.59 -4.79 20.07
C ARG A 15 1.09 -3.41 20.51
N SER A 16 1.93 -2.58 21.12
CA SER A 16 1.58 -1.20 21.51
C SER A 16 1.85 -0.16 20.41
N ALA A 17 2.64 -0.50 19.38
CA ALA A 17 3.04 0.40 18.31
C ALA A 17 2.06 0.38 17.12
N LEU A 18 1.30 -0.71 16.97
CA LEU A 18 0.23 -0.83 15.99
C LEU A 18 -1.03 -0.09 16.46
N ARG A 19 -0.94 1.23 16.63
CA ARG A 19 -2.15 2.06 16.57
C ARG A 19 -2.58 2.06 15.11
N THR A 20 -3.68 1.40 14.80
CA THR A 20 -4.36 1.60 13.52
C THR A 20 -4.69 3.09 13.41
N PRO A 21 -4.27 3.78 12.34
CA PRO A 21 -4.63 5.17 12.13
C PRO A 21 -6.14 5.34 12.22
N ASP A 22 -6.61 6.42 12.83
CA ASP A 22 -8.06 6.70 12.95
C ASP A 22 -8.73 6.86 11.58
N ALA A 23 -7.94 7.19 10.54
CA ALA A 23 -8.38 7.26 9.14
C ALA A 23 -7.40 6.52 8.24
N VAL A 24 -7.94 5.69 7.34
CA VAL A 24 -7.18 5.06 6.26
C VAL A 24 -6.97 6.08 5.16
N LEU A 25 -5.73 6.23 4.71
CA LEU A 25 -5.39 7.00 3.53
C LEU A 25 -5.39 6.08 2.31
N LEU A 26 -5.94 6.55 1.20
CA LEU A 26 -5.87 5.86 -0.09
C LEU A 26 -4.81 6.55 -0.95
N ASN A 27 -3.82 5.78 -1.40
CA ASN A 27 -2.88 6.21 -2.42
C ASN A 27 -3.24 5.49 -3.72
N ASP A 28 -3.82 6.20 -4.68
CA ASP A 28 -4.17 5.61 -5.97
C ASP A 28 -2.93 5.58 -6.89
N GLU A 29 -2.37 4.39 -7.11
CA GLU A 29 -1.23 4.16 -7.99
C GLU A 29 -1.63 3.65 -9.39
N SER A 30 -2.87 3.83 -9.82
CA SER A 30 -3.39 3.31 -11.11
C SER A 30 -2.56 3.75 -12.32
N LEU A 31 -2.14 5.03 -12.35
CA LEU A 31 -1.34 5.60 -13.45
C LEU A 31 0.17 5.37 -13.30
N ARG A 32 0.60 4.60 -12.29
CA ARG A 32 2.01 4.25 -12.07
C ARG A 32 2.21 2.75 -11.92
N ASP A 33 1.76 2.17 -10.82
CA ASP A 33 1.89 0.74 -10.53
C ASP A 33 0.94 -0.08 -11.39
N GLY A 34 -0.26 0.42 -11.65
CA GLY A 34 -1.20 -0.20 -12.59
C GLY A 34 -0.60 -0.36 -13.99
N LEU A 35 0.20 0.61 -14.45
CA LEU A 35 0.90 0.54 -15.75
C LEU A 35 2.06 -0.46 -15.78
N GLN A 36 2.53 -0.95 -14.63
CA GLN A 36 3.55 -2.01 -14.57
C GLN A 36 2.97 -3.39 -14.86
N SER A 37 1.65 -3.56 -14.82
CA SER A 37 1.02 -4.82 -15.16
C SER A 37 1.21 -5.14 -16.65
N PRO A 38 1.73 -6.33 -16.99
CA PRO A 38 1.97 -6.72 -18.39
C PRO A 38 0.67 -6.91 -19.19
N SER A 39 -0.48 -6.99 -18.53
CA SER A 39 -1.79 -7.13 -19.17
C SER A 39 -2.49 -5.78 -19.41
N VAL A 40 -1.95 -4.68 -18.92
CA VAL A 40 -2.55 -3.35 -19.05
C VAL A 40 -2.10 -2.70 -20.36
N ARG A 41 -3.05 -2.10 -21.08
CA ARG A 41 -2.73 -1.20 -22.20
C ARG A 41 -2.25 0.12 -21.62
N ASP A 42 -1.09 0.61 -22.07
CA ASP A 42 -0.67 1.98 -21.75
C ASP A 42 -1.65 3.00 -22.39
N PRO A 43 -2.37 3.82 -21.61
CA PRO A 43 -3.25 4.85 -22.15
C PRO A 43 -2.44 5.96 -22.83
N SER A 44 -3.06 6.66 -23.78
CA SER A 44 -2.46 7.87 -24.35
C SER A 44 -2.26 8.95 -23.26
N ILE A 45 -1.43 9.95 -23.55
CA ILE A 45 -1.21 11.05 -22.59
C ILE A 45 -2.53 11.78 -22.28
N GLU A 46 -3.38 11.97 -23.28
CA GLU A 46 -4.69 12.60 -23.15
C GLU A 46 -5.62 11.75 -22.27
N GLU A 47 -5.61 10.42 -22.44
CA GLU A 47 -6.37 9.50 -21.60
C GLU A 47 -5.88 9.53 -20.14
N LYS A 48 -4.56 9.56 -19.91
CA LYS A 48 -3.98 9.69 -18.56
C LYS A 48 -4.41 10.98 -17.87
N ILE A 49 -4.39 12.11 -18.60
CA ILE A 49 -4.85 13.40 -18.09
C ILE A 49 -6.35 13.36 -17.78
N HIS A 50 -7.16 12.73 -18.64
CA HIS A 50 -8.59 12.59 -18.39
C HIS A 50 -8.87 11.76 -17.14
N ILE A 51 -8.18 10.62 -16.97
CA ILE A 51 -8.26 9.78 -15.77
C ILE A 51 -7.88 10.60 -14.53
N LEU A 52 -6.79 11.37 -14.58
CA LEU A 52 -6.37 12.21 -13.46
C LEU A 52 -7.45 13.20 -13.03
N HIS A 53 -8.12 13.87 -13.97
CA HIS A 53 -9.24 14.76 -13.63
C HIS A 53 -10.45 14.03 -13.04
N LEU A 54 -10.68 12.76 -13.40
CA LEU A 54 -11.75 11.94 -12.82
C LEU A 54 -11.44 11.47 -11.39
N MET A 55 -10.16 11.41 -11.00
CA MET A 55 -9.74 11.00 -9.66
C MET A 55 -9.94 12.12 -8.61
N GLU A 56 -9.94 13.37 -9.04
CA GLU A 56 -10.16 14.57 -8.20
C GLU A 56 -11.64 14.94 -8.03
N ALA A 57 -12.54 14.37 -8.85
CA ALA A 57 -13.97 14.69 -8.88
C ALA A 57 -14.79 13.85 -7.88
#